data_AF-A0A4V1CKM0-F1
#
_entry.id   AF-A0A4V1CKM0-F1
#
_cell.length_a   1.000
_cell.length_b   1.000
_cell.length_c   1.000
_cell.angle_alpha   90.00
_cell.angle_beta   90.00
_cell.angle_gamma   90.00
#
_symmetry.space_group_name_H-M   'P 1'
#
loop_
_entity.id
_entity.type
_entity.pdbx_description
1 polymer ?
#
loop_
_entity_poly.entity_id
_entity_poly.type
_entity_poly.pdbx_seq_one_letter_code
_entity_poly.pdbx_strand_id
1 'polypeptide(L)'
;MDIQSELDGLKPRRKQIVFDVVESLGFDTSDWIASATNPRKIKANPKYCYDWSFVQPKKVAVFNLWHDAMKMENGEIVYRDNFRQNAAFHRANGGKTQWITRGLKLDRDAAQWPAAGLVDTEISSFRLPQLHVRSR
;
A
#
# COMPACT_ATOMS: atom_id res chain seq x y z
N MET A 1 -17.56 -20.65 -0.13
CA MET A 1 -16.27 -20.35 -0.79
C MET A 1 -15.19 -20.61 0.25
N ASP A 2 -14.09 -21.27 -0.10
CA ASP A 2 -13.02 -21.56 0.86
C ASP A 2 -12.14 -20.29 1.02
N ILE A 3 -12.15 -19.71 2.22
CA ILE A 3 -11.43 -18.46 2.53
C ILE A 3 -9.91 -18.64 2.38
N GLN A 4 -9.40 -19.86 2.57
CA GLN A 4 -7.99 -20.14 2.32
C GLN A 4 -7.66 -19.94 0.83
N SER A 5 -8.53 -20.39 -0.06
CA SER A 5 -8.42 -20.15 -1.50
C SER A 5 -8.50 -18.66 -1.85
N GLU A 6 -9.32 -17.88 -1.14
CA GLU A 6 -9.40 -16.42 -1.31
C GLU A 6 -8.09 -15.74 -0.90
N LEU A 7 -7.54 -16.08 0.27
CA LEU A 7 -6.25 -15.56 0.75
C LEU A 7 -5.11 -15.92 -0.22
N ASP A 8 -5.06 -17.15 -0.71
CA ASP A 8 -4.09 -17.57 -1.73
C ASP A 8 -4.31 -16.86 -3.08
N GLY A 9 -5.56 -16.49 -3.38
CA GLY A 9 -5.95 -15.68 -4.52
C GLY A 9 -5.35 -14.26 -4.48
N LEU A 10 -5.22 -13.67 -3.29
CA LEU A 10 -4.59 -12.37 -3.07
C LEU A 10 -3.07 -12.38 -3.27
N LYS A 11 -2.45 -13.57 -3.33
CA LYS A 11 -1.01 -13.68 -3.45
C LYS A 11 -0.49 -13.01 -4.74
N PRO A 12 0.54 -12.17 -4.62
CA PRO A 12 1.40 -11.77 -5.71
C PRO A 12 1.74 -12.78 -6.81
N ARG A 13 1.37 -12.50 -8.07
CA ARG A 13 1.74 -13.37 -9.21
C ARG A 13 2.66 -12.73 -10.26
N ARG A 14 2.75 -11.40 -10.33
CA ARG A 14 3.55 -10.71 -11.35
C ARG A 14 4.01 -9.35 -10.85
N LYS A 15 5.24 -8.93 -11.18
CA LYS A 15 5.70 -7.59 -10.83
C LYS A 15 4.87 -6.52 -11.55
N GLN A 16 4.35 -5.54 -10.81
CA GLN A 16 3.66 -4.37 -11.34
C GLN A 16 4.37 -3.11 -10.86
N ILE A 17 4.19 -2.01 -11.58
CA ILE A 17 4.74 -0.71 -11.21
C ILE A 17 3.66 0.03 -10.44
N VAL A 18 3.97 0.52 -9.23
CA VAL A 18 3.01 1.21 -8.37
C VAL A 18 2.38 2.41 -9.07
N PHE A 19 3.18 3.21 -9.79
CA PHE A 19 2.70 4.33 -10.58
C PHE A 19 1.54 3.93 -11.51
N ASP A 20 1.74 2.90 -12.34
CA ASP A 20 0.77 2.47 -13.35
C ASP A 20 -0.55 2.04 -12.72
N VAL A 21 -0.47 1.51 -11.51
CA VAL A 21 -1.63 1.01 -10.79
C VAL A 21 -2.42 2.16 -10.25
N VAL A 22 -1.77 2.99 -9.44
CA VAL A 22 -2.49 4.04 -8.73
C VAL A 22 -3.11 4.98 -9.77
N GLU A 23 -2.41 5.22 -10.88
CA GLU A 23 -2.95 5.92 -12.05
C GLU A 23 -4.17 5.20 -12.65
N SER A 24 -4.11 3.88 -12.89
CA SER A 24 -5.25 3.11 -13.41
C SER A 24 -6.47 3.10 -12.48
N LEU A 25 -6.27 3.32 -11.19
CA LEU A 25 -7.31 3.44 -10.16
C LEU A 25 -7.78 4.89 -9.97
N GLY A 26 -7.31 5.81 -10.82
CA GLY A 26 -7.73 7.21 -10.80
C GLY A 26 -7.01 8.07 -9.76
N PHE A 27 -5.92 7.60 -9.15
CA PHE A 27 -5.07 8.45 -8.32
C PHE A 27 -4.42 9.55 -9.18
N ASP A 28 -4.48 10.80 -8.74
CA ASP A 28 -3.80 11.90 -9.42
C ASP A 28 -2.28 11.79 -9.26
N THR A 29 -1.59 11.53 -10.37
CA THR A 29 -0.13 11.39 -10.43
C THR A 29 0.58 12.68 -10.85
N SER A 30 -0.10 13.82 -10.95
CA SER A 30 0.49 15.07 -11.45
C SER A 30 1.70 15.55 -10.63
N ASP A 31 1.60 15.58 -9.29
CA ASP A 31 2.74 15.95 -8.42
C ASP A 31 3.87 14.89 -8.50
N TRP A 32 3.52 13.62 -8.69
CA TRP A 32 4.51 12.54 -8.89
C TRP A 32 5.35 12.80 -10.14
N ILE A 33 4.71 13.16 -11.24
CA ILE A 33 5.35 13.49 -12.52
C ILE A 33 6.16 14.78 -12.39
N ALA A 34 5.54 15.84 -11.86
CA ALA A 34 6.15 17.17 -11.76
C ALA A 34 7.37 17.20 -10.83
N SER A 35 7.38 16.40 -9.76
CA SER A 35 8.49 16.37 -8.81
C SER A 35 9.64 15.43 -9.22
N ALA A 36 9.57 14.79 -10.39
CA ALA A 36 10.59 13.86 -10.83
C ALA A 36 11.85 14.59 -11.31
N THR A 37 12.98 14.37 -10.65
CA THR A 37 14.28 14.97 -11.05
C THR A 37 14.87 14.36 -12.33
N ASN A 38 14.41 13.17 -12.71
CA ASN A 38 14.84 12.50 -13.93
C ASN A 38 13.62 12.06 -14.75
N PRO A 39 13.38 12.69 -15.93
CA PRO A 39 12.25 12.37 -16.80
C PRO A 39 12.20 10.90 -17.27
N ARG A 40 13.35 10.21 -17.34
CA ARG A 40 13.40 8.78 -17.71
C ARG A 40 13.00 7.84 -16.57
N LYS A 41 12.87 8.36 -15.35
CA LYS A 41 12.60 7.58 -14.12
C LYS A 41 11.39 8.08 -13.35
N ILE A 42 10.44 8.75 -14.00
CA ILE A 42 9.23 9.32 -13.38
C ILE A 42 8.50 8.26 -12.53
N LYS A 43 8.22 7.09 -13.10
CA LYS A 43 7.53 5.99 -12.40
C LYS A 43 8.27 5.45 -11.17
N ALA A 44 9.58 5.69 -11.10
CA ALA A 44 10.45 5.26 -10.00
C ALA A 44 10.84 6.42 -9.08
N ASN A 45 10.11 7.54 -9.10
CA ASN A 45 10.35 8.69 -8.23
C ASN A 45 10.38 8.26 -6.75
N PRO A 46 11.52 8.37 -6.04
CA PRO A 46 11.70 7.86 -4.68
C PRO A 46 10.82 8.58 -3.64
N LYS A 47 10.26 9.75 -3.99
CA LYS A 47 9.27 10.46 -3.17
C LYS A 47 8.00 9.63 -2.97
N TYR A 48 7.64 8.75 -3.92
CA TYR A 48 6.38 8.01 -3.90
C TYR A 48 6.49 6.51 -4.15
N CYS A 49 7.46 6.05 -4.95
CA CYS A 49 7.48 4.66 -5.45
C CYS A 49 7.66 3.59 -4.36
N TYR A 50 7.96 4.02 -3.13
CA TYR A 50 8.10 3.17 -1.95
C TYR A 50 7.09 3.53 -0.85
N ASP A 51 6.12 4.40 -1.13
CA ASP A 51 5.06 4.70 -0.17
C ASP A 51 4.16 3.48 0.03
N TRP A 52 3.60 3.40 1.23
CA TRP A 52 2.76 2.28 1.65
C TRP A 52 1.25 2.57 1.53
N SER A 53 0.89 3.81 1.23
CA SER A 53 -0.48 4.26 1.04
C SER A 53 -0.56 5.35 -0.02
N PHE A 54 -1.66 5.37 -0.78
CA PHE A 54 -2.02 6.40 -1.73
C PHE A 54 -3.49 6.73 -1.52
N VAL A 55 -3.77 7.83 -0.81
CA VAL A 55 -5.13 8.22 -0.47
C VAL A 55 -5.46 9.57 -1.10
N GLN A 56 -6.57 9.61 -1.81
CA GLN A 56 -7.26 10.80 -2.26
C GLN A 56 -8.65 10.78 -1.66
N PRO A 57 -8.94 11.65 -0.67
CA PRO A 57 -10.21 11.65 0.03
C PRO A 57 -11.40 11.64 -0.94
N LYS A 58 -12.36 10.74 -0.67
CA LYS A 58 -13.59 10.56 -1.47
C LYS A 58 -13.38 10.08 -2.92
N LYS A 59 -12.15 9.74 -3.33
CA LYS A 59 -11.85 9.30 -4.69
C LYS A 59 -11.24 7.90 -4.74
N VAL A 60 -10.11 7.69 -4.09
CA VAL A 60 -9.40 6.40 -4.10
C VAL A 60 -8.52 6.24 -2.87
N ALA A 61 -8.43 5.03 -2.35
CA ALA A 61 -7.43 4.63 -1.37
C ALA A 61 -6.78 3.33 -1.81
N VAL A 62 -5.45 3.33 -1.88
CA VAL A 62 -4.64 2.14 -2.18
C VAL A 62 -3.65 1.93 -1.04
N PHE A 63 -3.62 0.71 -0.50
CA PHE A 63 -2.70 0.31 0.54
C PHE A 63 -1.80 -0.82 0.02
N ASN A 64 -0.49 -0.66 0.21
CA ASN A 64 0.48 -1.68 -0.13
C ASN A 64 0.66 -2.60 1.08
N LEU A 65 -0.11 -3.68 1.12
CA LEU A 65 -0.09 -4.67 2.19
C LEU A 65 0.76 -5.89 1.80
N TRP A 66 1.40 -6.51 2.79
CA TRP A 66 2.17 -7.73 2.61
C TRP A 66 1.28 -8.96 2.81
N HIS A 67 1.22 -9.82 1.80
CA HIS A 67 0.45 -11.07 1.83
C HIS A 67 0.87 -11.98 2.99
N ASP A 68 2.17 -12.12 3.24
CA ASP A 68 2.71 -12.95 4.34
C ASP A 68 2.27 -12.49 5.74
N ALA A 69 1.80 -11.24 5.87
CA ALA A 69 1.28 -10.69 7.12
C ALA A 69 -0.26 -10.75 7.22
N MET A 70 -0.95 -11.17 6.16
CA MET A 70 -2.39 -11.41 6.17
C MET A 70 -2.69 -12.79 6.78
N LYS A 71 -3.78 -12.88 7.53
CA LYS A 71 -4.20 -14.10 8.21
C LYS A 71 -5.70 -14.30 8.07
N MET A 72 -6.14 -15.54 8.14
CA MET A 72 -7.55 -15.84 8.33
C MET A 72 -7.88 -15.80 9.82
N GLU A 73 -8.87 -15.00 10.18
CA GLU A 73 -9.38 -14.92 11.56
C GLU A 73 -10.90 -14.81 11.50
N ASN A 74 -11.61 -15.67 12.22
CA ASN A 74 -13.08 -15.62 12.34
C ASN A 74 -13.86 -15.58 11.02
N GLY A 75 -13.32 -16.20 9.96
CA GLY A 75 -13.95 -16.20 8.64
C GLY A 75 -13.62 -14.98 7.77
N GLU A 76 -12.67 -14.14 8.19
CA GLU A 76 -12.25 -12.95 7.46
C GLU A 76 -10.74 -12.99 7.18
N ILE A 77 -10.32 -12.33 6.09
CA ILE A 77 -8.90 -12.05 5.83
C ILE A 77 -8.54 -10.75 6.54
N VAL A 78 -7.65 -10.85 7.52
CA VAL A 78 -7.26 -9.75 8.38
C VAL A 78 -5.78 -9.42 8.18
N TYR A 79 -5.47 -8.13 8.13
CA TYR A 79 -4.10 -7.61 8.23
C TYR A 79 -3.96 -6.87 9.57
N ARG A 80 -3.16 -7.41 10.49
CA ARG A 80 -2.89 -6.79 11.81
C ARG A 80 -1.44 -6.37 11.90
N ASP A 81 -1.19 -5.10 11.60
CA ASP A 81 0.11 -4.47 11.84
C ASP A 81 -0.09 -3.14 12.55
N ASN A 82 0.92 -2.72 13.32
CA ASN A 82 0.92 -1.45 14.02
C ASN A 82 2.04 -0.57 13.45
N PHE A 83 1.74 0.10 12.34
CA PHE A 83 2.68 0.96 11.65
C PHE A 83 3.19 2.12 12.52
N ARG A 84 2.37 2.59 13.49
CA ARG A 84 2.78 3.59 14.47
C ARG A 84 3.84 3.06 15.43
N GLN A 85 3.65 1.84 15.94
CA GLN A 85 4.63 1.16 16.79
C GLN A 85 5.91 0.85 16.01
N ASN A 86 5.79 0.39 14.76
CA ASN A 86 6.93 0.17 13.87
C ASN A 86 7.74 1.46 13.64
N ALA A 87 7.07 2.58 13.35
CA ALA A 87 7.70 3.88 13.20
C ALA A 87 8.38 4.35 14.50
N ALA A 88 7.75 4.14 15.66
CA ALA A 88 8.32 4.46 16.96
C ALA A 88 9.57 3.63 17.26
N PHE A 89 9.53 2.32 16.99
CA PHE A 89 10.68 1.42 17.13
C PHE A 89 11.85 1.87 16.26
N HIS A 90 11.62 2.17 14.97
CA HIS A 90 12.68 2.67 14.10
C HIS A 90 13.21 4.03 14.55
N ARG A 91 12.35 4.93 15.06
CA ARG A 91 12.80 6.21 15.62
C ARG A 91 13.73 6.01 16.81
N ALA A 92 13.40 5.10 17.73
CA ALA A 92 14.19 4.84 18.92
C ALA A 92 15.53 4.14 18.63
N ASN A 93 15.60 3.35 17.55
CA ASN A 93 16.76 2.51 17.23
C ASN A 93 17.59 3.03 16.04
N GLY A 94 17.56 4.34 15.76
CA GLY A 94 18.38 4.93 14.69
C GLY A 94 17.99 4.49 13.26
N GLY A 95 16.74 4.05 13.08
CA GLY A 95 16.20 3.62 11.79
C GLY A 95 16.13 4.75 10.76
N LYS A 96 16.06 4.36 9.49
CA LYS A 96 16.00 5.29 8.36
C LYS A 96 14.74 6.16 8.45
N THR A 97 14.90 7.48 8.37
CA THR A 97 13.80 8.46 8.44
C THR A 97 12.64 8.14 7.48
N GLN A 98 12.94 7.59 6.30
CA GLN A 98 11.94 7.24 5.31
C GLN A 98 10.93 6.19 5.83
N TRP A 99 11.36 5.23 6.63
CA TRP A 99 10.46 4.21 7.20
C TRP A 99 9.51 4.82 8.23
N ILE A 100 10.02 5.74 9.05
CA ILE A 100 9.23 6.48 10.03
C ILE A 100 8.18 7.33 9.32
N THR A 101 8.58 8.11 8.32
CA THR A 101 7.67 8.99 7.56
C THR A 101 6.57 8.19 6.86
N ARG A 102 6.90 7.04 6.27
CA ARG A 102 5.92 6.18 5.57
C ARG A 102 4.96 5.49 6.52
N GLY A 103 5.44 4.98 7.66
CA GLY A 103 4.58 4.40 8.70
C GLY A 103 3.58 5.42 9.25
N LEU A 104 4.03 6.65 9.54
CA LEU A 104 3.15 7.73 9.98
C LEU A 104 2.16 8.19 8.92
N LYS A 105 2.58 8.19 7.64
CA LYS A 105 1.68 8.49 6.53
C LYS A 105 0.57 7.46 6.42
N LEU A 106 0.91 6.17 6.44
CA LEU A 106 -0.04 5.08 6.37
C LEU A 106 -1.06 5.12 7.53
N ASP A 107 -0.59 5.35 8.76
CA ASP A 107 -1.46 5.48 9.94
C ASP A 107 -2.48 6.63 9.79
N ARG A 108 -2.02 7.80 9.34
CA ARG A 108 -2.89 8.95 9.05
C ARG A 108 -3.89 8.64 7.93
N ASP A 109 -3.41 8.06 6.84
CA ASP A 109 -4.21 7.77 5.65
C ASP A 109 -5.31 6.74 5.96
N ALA A 110 -5.00 5.73 6.77
CA ALA A 110 -5.98 4.75 7.25
C ALA A 110 -7.04 5.37 8.17
N ALA A 111 -6.67 6.36 8.99
CA ALA A 111 -7.62 7.07 9.85
C ALA A 111 -8.55 8.02 9.07
N GLN A 112 -8.14 8.49 7.89
CA GLN A 112 -8.91 9.42 7.06
C GLN A 112 -9.88 8.73 6.11
N TRP A 113 -9.65 7.47 5.77
CA TRP A 113 -10.57 6.70 4.95
C TRP A 113 -11.70 6.15 5.83
N PRO A 114 -12.96 6.58 5.64
CA PRO A 114 -14.05 6.07 6.46
C PRO A 114 -14.14 4.56 6.29
N ALA A 115 -14.10 3.82 7.40
CA ALA A 115 -14.30 2.36 7.47
C ALA A 115 -15.71 1.91 6.99
N ALA A 116 -16.49 2.81 6.41
CA ALA A 116 -17.79 2.54 5.80
C ALA A 116 -17.58 1.86 4.45
N GLY A 117 -17.33 0.56 4.49
CA GLY A 117 -17.46 -0.30 3.32
C GLY A 117 -16.15 -0.78 2.71
N LEU A 118 -15.46 -1.71 3.38
CA LEU A 118 -14.88 -2.87 2.68
C LEU A 118 -16.02 -3.78 2.16
N VAL A 119 -17.03 -3.16 1.53
CA VAL A 119 -18.23 -3.78 0.99
C VAL A 119 -18.24 -3.41 -0.49
N ASP A 120 -17.98 -4.43 -1.31
CA ASP A 120 -18.31 -4.50 -2.72
C ASP A 120 -17.81 -3.39 -3.65
N THR A 121 -16.53 -3.48 -3.97
CA THR A 121 -16.14 -3.32 -5.38
C THR A 121 -15.05 -4.33 -5.71
N GLU A 122 -15.49 -5.56 -6.02
CA GLU A 122 -14.65 -6.65 -6.56
C GLU A 122 -13.41 -7.06 -5.76
N ILE A 123 -13.60 -7.67 -4.58
CA ILE A 123 -12.69 -8.75 -4.13
C ILE A 123 -13.05 -10.05 -4.87
N SER A 124 -13.18 -9.98 -6.21
CA SER A 124 -13.41 -11.14 -7.08
C SER A 124 -12.42 -11.20 -8.23
N SER A 125 -11.61 -10.15 -8.47
CA SER A 125 -10.44 -10.25 -9.35
C SER A 125 -9.38 -9.15 -9.18
N PHE A 126 -9.37 -8.42 -8.06
CA PHE A 126 -8.39 -7.36 -7.84
C PHE A 126 -6.99 -7.94 -7.65
N ARG A 127 -6.24 -8.03 -8.76
CA ARG A 127 -4.79 -8.22 -8.75
C ARG A 127 -4.18 -6.98 -8.11
N LEU A 128 -4.05 -7.02 -6.78
CA LEU A 128 -3.24 -6.10 -6.02
C LEU A 128 -1.86 -6.03 -6.68
N PRO A 129 -1.38 -4.84 -7.02
CA PRO A 129 -0.11 -4.70 -7.68
C PRO A 129 0.97 -4.42 -6.66
N GLN A 130 1.51 -5.54 -6.21
CA GLN A 130 2.94 -5.82 -6.20
C GLN A 130 3.89 -4.64 -6.07
N LEU A 131 4.27 -4.35 -4.83
CA LEU A 131 5.57 -3.75 -4.53
C LEU A 131 6.44 -4.73 -3.73
N HIS A 132 7.48 -5.24 -4.39
CA HIS A 132 8.55 -6.00 -3.77
C HIS A 132 9.62 -5.02 -3.29
N VAL A 133 9.62 -4.65 -2.00
CA VAL A 133 10.75 -3.90 -1.40
C VAL A 133 11.72 -4.93 -0.80
N ARG A 134 12.65 -5.43 -1.62
CA ARG A 134 13.89 -6.01 -1.10
C ARG A 134 14.80 -4.85 -0.73
N SER A 135 14.96 -4.56 0.56
CA SER A 135 16.11 -3.81 1.03
C SER A 135 17.33 -4.71 0.94
N ARG A 136 18.31 -4.33 0.11
CA ARG A 136 19.71 -4.67 0.41
C ARG A 136 20.19 -3.79 1.55
#